data_AF-A0A075MLW1-F1
#
_entry.id   AF-A0A075MLW1-F1
#
_cell.length_a   1.000
_cell.length_b   1.000
_cell.length_c   1.000
_cell.angle_alpha   90.00
_cell.angle_beta   90.00
_cell.angle_gamma   90.00
#
_symmetry.space_group_name_H-M   'P 1'
#
loop_
_entity.id
_entity.type
_entity.pdbx_description
1 polymer ?
#
loop_
_entity_poly.entity_id
_entity_poly.type
_entity_poly.pdbx_seq_one_letter_code
_entity_poly.pdbx_strand_id
1 'polypeptide(L)'
;MLALSLFLTGGAIGNDDVVSAIEGNGKKAAPSITIDPLPANNNNSSGEPIASNSTTTAIIINGKASGFGNSTIKMVEVRIENATYEPATPASPGDWSTWTYHYYYYPYLLQPGIHEIVARATDSDGSRQWYVMPITVSQAQDPSQSVQAASPLPVPAAATTDRFGITKLYPTAAGGLEWSSSWDNDNPRQIGNEIDPDDSWFDTDHGEGTYTVDGNGTLTAAGNFTRMYVHDPANVREWSENLEITVYVNRINETQLVDYSGPEIFARTNHGTNADENVNLCDDRGYGGVVLDSGKWAFVKEIAHHLPNGYTEVGTVNPWSELPKNTWVGIKFVLRNMDNDTKVKLELYRDMTGGLNGGRWEKMTEFIDNGTNFGVGMEPCKSLVNPALPLVHSLVDASSESKKPMLSVYIRSEFATVGFSNFSIREINPLP
;
A
#
# COMPACT_ATOMS: atom_id res chain seq x y z
N MET A 1 -6.85 -22.02 52.97
CA MET A 1 -6.69 -21.13 54.14
C MET A 1 -6.46 -19.74 53.57
N LEU A 2 -7.32 -18.74 53.67
CA LEU A 2 -8.52 -18.47 54.47
C LEU A 2 -9.83 -18.96 53.82
N ALA A 3 -10.85 -19.13 54.66
CA ALA A 3 -12.21 -19.49 54.31
C ALA A 3 -13.14 -18.31 54.63
N LEU A 4 -14.16 -18.09 53.81
CA LEU A 4 -15.48 -17.73 54.32
C LEU A 4 -16.55 -18.23 53.34
N SER A 5 -17.35 -19.17 53.82
CA SER A 5 -18.53 -19.73 53.18
C SER A 5 -19.76 -19.00 53.71
N LEU A 6 -20.80 -18.79 52.88
CA LEU A 6 -22.17 -19.02 53.32
C LEU A 6 -23.10 -19.31 52.13
N PHE A 7 -23.94 -20.32 52.35
CA PHE A 7 -24.92 -20.94 51.45
C PHE A 7 -26.29 -20.25 51.49
N LEU A 8 -27.17 -20.78 50.61
CA LEU A 8 -28.65 -20.78 50.52
C LEU A 8 -29.18 -19.97 49.32
N THR A 9 -30.07 -20.45 48.46
CA THR A 9 -30.86 -21.70 48.33
C THR A 9 -31.41 -21.76 46.91
N GLY A 10 -31.68 -22.97 46.39
CA GLY A 10 -32.23 -23.18 45.06
C GLY A 10 -33.69 -22.76 44.87
N GLY A 11 -34.08 -22.68 43.60
CA GLY A 11 -35.45 -22.50 43.15
C GLY A 11 -35.50 -22.26 41.64
N ALA A 12 -35.49 -23.33 40.85
CA ALA A 12 -35.91 -23.28 39.46
C ALA A 12 -37.44 -23.37 39.41
N ILE A 13 -38.15 -22.44 38.75
CA ILE A 13 -39.21 -22.66 37.72
C ILE A 13 -39.54 -21.31 37.04
N GLY A 14 -39.69 -21.28 35.70
CA GLY A 14 -40.55 -20.30 35.02
C GLY A 14 -39.94 -19.58 33.82
N ASN A 15 -40.16 -20.14 32.61
CA ASN A 15 -40.21 -19.38 31.36
C ASN A 15 -41.25 -18.26 31.48
N ASP A 16 -40.90 -17.03 31.16
CA ASP A 16 -41.44 -16.25 30.03
C ASP A 16 -40.87 -14.83 30.06
N ASP A 17 -40.57 -14.33 28.86
CA ASP A 17 -40.41 -12.93 28.47
C ASP A 17 -39.36 -12.05 29.16
N VAL A 18 -38.10 -12.14 28.68
CA VAL A 18 -37.29 -10.94 28.34
C VAL A 18 -36.30 -11.29 27.21
N VAL A 19 -36.77 -11.24 25.95
CA VAL A 19 -35.89 -11.02 24.79
C VAL A 19 -36.41 -9.80 24.05
N SER A 20 -35.91 -8.63 24.39
CA SER A 20 -35.75 -7.49 23.45
C SER A 20 -35.25 -6.28 24.22
N ALA A 21 -33.98 -5.92 23.99
CA ALA A 21 -33.46 -4.54 23.88
C ALA A 21 -31.96 -4.55 24.14
N ILE A 22 -31.20 -5.05 23.17
CA ILE A 22 -29.91 -4.45 22.84
C ILE A 22 -30.07 -4.03 21.39
N GLU A 23 -30.50 -2.79 21.18
CA GLU A 23 -30.44 -2.15 19.88
C GLU A 23 -28.97 -2.12 19.46
N GLY A 24 -28.64 -3.00 18.51
CA GLY A 24 -27.34 -2.99 17.88
C GLY A 24 -27.16 -1.66 17.16
N ASN A 25 -26.09 -0.94 17.51
CA ASN A 25 -25.55 0.09 16.64
C ASN A 25 -24.80 -0.62 15.50
N GLY A 26 -25.56 -1.35 14.66
CA GLY A 26 -25.04 -2.04 13.50
C GLY A 26 -24.58 -1.00 12.49
N LYS A 27 -23.28 -0.99 12.14
CA LYS A 27 -22.82 -0.34 10.92
C LYS A 27 -23.68 -0.87 9.78
N LYS A 28 -24.52 0.00 9.23
CA LYS A 28 -25.39 -0.33 8.12
C LYS A 28 -24.51 -0.77 6.96
N ALA A 29 -24.65 -2.03 6.54
CA ALA A 29 -23.85 -2.55 5.45
C ALA A 29 -24.11 -1.73 4.19
N ALA A 30 -23.04 -1.49 3.42
CA ALA A 30 -23.05 -0.54 2.32
C ALA A 30 -22.88 -1.27 0.98
N PRO A 31 -23.46 -0.77 -0.12
CA PRO A 31 -23.37 -1.41 -1.44
C PRO A 31 -21.93 -1.39 -1.99
N SER A 32 -21.60 -2.25 -2.94
CA SER A 32 -20.35 -2.13 -3.72
C SER A 32 -20.56 -1.28 -4.97
N ILE A 33 -19.51 -0.57 -5.42
CA ILE A 33 -19.48 0.12 -6.71
C ILE A 33 -18.06 0.17 -7.27
N THR A 34 -17.95 0.04 -8.59
CA THR A 34 -16.70 0.13 -9.36
C THR A 34 -16.94 0.91 -10.64
N ILE A 35 -15.89 1.50 -11.20
CA ILE A 35 -15.87 2.02 -12.57
C ILE A 35 -14.94 1.12 -13.38
N ASP A 36 -15.38 0.66 -14.55
CA ASP A 36 -14.57 -0.14 -15.44
C ASP A 36 -13.46 0.74 -16.05
N PRO A 37 -12.25 0.20 -16.29
CA PRO A 37 -11.23 0.90 -17.06
C PRO A 37 -11.80 1.38 -18.40
N LEU A 38 -11.65 2.68 -18.69
CA LEU A 38 -12.15 3.23 -19.95
C LEU A 38 -11.44 2.54 -21.13
N PRO A 39 -12.16 2.02 -22.14
CA PRO A 39 -11.52 1.36 -23.27
C PRO A 39 -10.63 2.34 -24.03
N ALA A 40 -9.41 1.90 -24.38
CA ALA A 40 -8.63 2.50 -25.45
C ALA A 40 -9.52 2.51 -26.69
N ASN A 41 -9.80 3.70 -27.19
CA ASN A 41 -10.84 4.03 -28.15
C ASN A 41 -11.22 2.92 -29.17
N ASN A 42 -12.53 2.78 -29.34
CA ASN A 42 -13.15 2.30 -30.56
C ASN A 42 -12.38 2.74 -31.83
N ASN A 43 -11.85 1.72 -32.51
CA ASN A 43 -11.07 1.72 -33.76
C ASN A 43 -9.57 2.00 -33.63
N ASN A 44 -8.86 0.88 -33.43
CA ASN A 44 -7.50 0.51 -33.86
C ASN A 44 -6.57 0.21 -32.69
N SER A 45 -5.96 -0.97 -32.74
CA SER A 45 -5.17 -1.59 -31.69
C SER A 45 -3.89 -0.81 -31.36
N SER A 46 -3.94 0.03 -30.34
CA SER A 46 -2.82 0.55 -29.55
C SER A 46 -3.41 1.45 -28.46
N GLY A 47 -2.97 1.32 -27.20
CA GLY A 47 -3.49 2.06 -26.04
C GLY A 47 -3.23 3.57 -26.08
N GLU A 48 -3.84 4.27 -27.03
CA GLU A 48 -3.69 5.70 -27.26
C GLU A 48 -4.85 6.53 -26.65
N PRO A 49 -4.63 7.82 -26.34
CA PRO A 49 -5.62 8.70 -25.74
C PRO A 49 -6.86 8.98 -26.62
N ILE A 50 -7.98 9.36 -25.98
CA ILE A 50 -9.25 9.70 -26.64
C ILE A 50 -9.08 11.00 -27.46
N ALA A 51 -9.26 10.93 -28.78
CA ALA A 51 -9.14 12.08 -29.68
C ALA A 51 -10.43 12.93 -29.75
N SER A 52 -10.30 14.25 -29.58
CA SER A 52 -11.39 15.23 -29.53
C SER A 52 -11.98 15.69 -30.88
N ASN A 53 -11.71 15.00 -32.00
CA ASN A 53 -12.11 15.50 -33.33
C ASN A 53 -13.33 14.79 -33.93
N SER A 54 -14.40 14.62 -33.15
CA SER A 54 -15.71 14.29 -33.70
C SER A 54 -16.81 15.00 -32.93
N THR A 55 -17.66 15.70 -33.68
CA THR A 55 -18.73 16.60 -33.20
C THR A 55 -19.90 15.87 -32.52
N THR A 56 -19.69 14.77 -31.78
CA THR A 56 -20.67 14.13 -30.84
C THR A 56 -20.12 12.86 -30.15
N THR A 57 -18.87 12.82 -29.69
CA THR A 57 -18.38 11.64 -28.95
C THR A 57 -18.51 11.84 -27.45
N ALA A 58 -19.56 11.26 -26.87
CA ALA A 58 -19.74 11.19 -25.42
C ALA A 58 -18.62 10.35 -24.78
N ILE A 59 -18.16 10.74 -23.58
CA ILE A 59 -17.37 9.81 -22.76
C ILE A 59 -18.35 8.82 -22.15
N ILE A 60 -18.22 7.55 -22.51
CA ILE A 60 -19.04 6.46 -21.98
C ILE A 60 -18.30 5.86 -20.80
N ILE A 61 -18.88 6.00 -19.61
CA ILE A 61 -18.35 5.49 -18.35
C ILE A 61 -19.19 4.28 -17.97
N ASN A 62 -18.57 3.12 -17.79
CA ASN A 62 -19.23 1.89 -17.38
C ASN A 62 -18.76 1.49 -15.99
N GLY A 63 -19.54 0.64 -15.32
CA GLY A 63 -19.12 0.05 -14.05
C GLY A 63 -20.10 -1.00 -13.57
N LYS A 64 -19.82 -1.51 -12.37
CA LYS A 64 -20.66 -2.49 -11.68
C LYS A 64 -21.07 -1.99 -10.32
N ALA A 65 -22.25 -2.41 -9.86
CA ALA A 65 -22.69 -2.17 -8.49
C ALA A 65 -23.47 -3.38 -7.96
N SER A 66 -23.34 -3.67 -6.67
CA SER A 66 -24.08 -4.75 -6.01
C SER A 66 -24.54 -4.35 -4.62
N GLY A 67 -25.74 -4.77 -4.23
CA GLY A 67 -26.19 -4.61 -2.85
C GLY A 67 -25.45 -5.53 -1.89
N PHE A 68 -25.71 -5.37 -0.60
CA PHE A 68 -25.14 -6.21 0.45
C PHE A 68 -26.25 -7.00 1.15
N GLY A 69 -26.04 -8.31 1.35
CA GLY A 69 -27.05 -9.18 1.92
C GLY A 69 -28.31 -9.23 1.05
N ASN A 70 -29.45 -8.84 1.62
CA ASN A 70 -30.73 -8.78 0.90
C ASN A 70 -31.02 -7.40 0.28
N SER A 71 -30.14 -6.41 0.46
CA SER A 71 -30.32 -5.08 -0.14
C SER A 71 -30.04 -5.14 -1.64
N THR A 72 -30.77 -4.34 -2.42
CA THR A 72 -30.57 -4.20 -3.86
C THR A 72 -30.15 -2.77 -4.18
N ILE A 73 -29.40 -2.57 -5.26
CA ILE A 73 -29.05 -1.20 -5.68
C ILE A 73 -30.31 -0.50 -6.15
N LYS A 74 -30.57 0.67 -5.55
CA LYS A 74 -31.69 1.53 -5.93
C LYS A 74 -31.30 2.45 -7.08
N MET A 75 -30.09 3.01 -7.03
CA MET A 75 -29.57 3.91 -8.07
C MET A 75 -28.05 4.01 -8.05
N VAL A 76 -27.47 4.29 -9.22
CA VAL A 76 -26.09 4.77 -9.37
C VAL A 76 -26.10 6.18 -9.96
N GLU A 77 -25.25 7.04 -9.43
CA GLU A 77 -25.05 8.41 -9.90
C GLU A 77 -23.56 8.68 -10.13
N VAL A 78 -23.24 9.56 -11.06
CA VAL A 78 -21.88 9.93 -11.43
C VAL A 78 -21.74 11.44 -11.40
N ARG A 79 -20.61 11.93 -10.89
CA ARG A 79 -20.14 13.30 -11.09
C ARG A 79 -18.74 13.28 -11.69
N ILE A 80 -18.40 14.34 -12.42
CA ILE A 80 -17.03 14.60 -12.84
C ILE A 80 -16.58 15.86 -12.09
N GLU A 81 -15.39 15.83 -11.49
CA GLU A 81 -14.91 16.87 -10.59
C GLU A 81 -15.94 17.16 -9.49
N ASN A 82 -15.99 18.40 -9.02
CA ASN A 82 -16.93 18.90 -8.02
C ASN A 82 -18.32 19.21 -8.58
N ALA A 83 -18.72 18.62 -9.72
CA ALA A 83 -20.04 18.81 -10.31
C ALA A 83 -21.16 18.10 -9.50
N THR A 84 -22.40 18.44 -9.83
CA THR A 84 -23.59 17.75 -9.30
C THR A 84 -23.63 16.30 -9.78
N TYR A 85 -24.07 15.38 -8.92
CA TYR A 85 -24.33 14.00 -9.28
C TYR A 85 -25.49 13.89 -10.27
N GLU A 86 -25.27 13.15 -11.35
CA GLU A 86 -26.29 12.82 -12.35
C GLU A 86 -26.55 11.31 -12.40
N PRO A 87 -27.79 10.87 -12.68
CA PRO A 87 -28.12 9.45 -12.68
C PRO A 87 -27.43 8.70 -13.83
N ALA A 88 -26.88 7.53 -13.54
CA ALA A 88 -26.44 6.55 -14.54
C ALA A 88 -27.63 5.71 -15.07
N THR A 89 -27.38 4.95 -16.13
CA THR A 89 -28.34 4.03 -16.75
C THR A 89 -28.04 2.59 -16.30
N PRO A 90 -29.01 1.86 -15.73
CA PRO A 90 -28.81 0.45 -15.36
C PRO A 90 -28.81 -0.48 -16.59
N ALA A 91 -28.32 -1.72 -16.41
CA ALA A 91 -28.34 -2.76 -17.44
C ALA A 91 -29.76 -3.04 -17.98
N SER A 92 -30.73 -3.05 -17.07
CA SER A 92 -32.16 -3.07 -17.35
C SER A 92 -32.92 -2.43 -16.18
N PRO A 93 -34.21 -2.08 -16.31
CA PRO A 93 -34.95 -1.44 -15.23
C PRO A 93 -34.87 -2.22 -13.91
N GLY A 94 -34.18 -1.65 -12.91
CA GLY A 94 -33.97 -2.25 -11.58
C GLY A 94 -32.72 -3.14 -11.46
N ASP A 95 -32.03 -3.44 -12.56
CA ASP A 95 -30.80 -4.24 -12.58
C ASP A 95 -29.56 -3.34 -12.76
N TRP A 96 -28.89 -3.04 -11.64
CA TRP A 96 -27.68 -2.23 -11.60
C TRP A 96 -26.39 -3.07 -11.53
N SER A 97 -26.46 -4.38 -11.84
CA SER A 97 -25.28 -5.24 -11.87
C SER A 97 -24.20 -4.71 -12.82
N THR A 98 -24.62 -4.04 -13.88
CA THR A 98 -23.82 -3.09 -14.67
C THR A 98 -24.56 -1.78 -14.82
N TRP A 99 -23.82 -0.69 -14.99
CA TRP A 99 -24.38 0.63 -15.25
C TRP A 99 -23.50 1.40 -16.23
N THR A 100 -24.13 2.35 -16.93
CA THR A 100 -23.48 3.19 -17.95
C THR A 100 -23.88 4.65 -17.75
N TYR A 101 -22.92 5.57 -17.77
CA TYR A 101 -23.14 7.02 -17.76
C TYR A 101 -22.51 7.64 -18.99
N HIS A 102 -23.25 8.53 -19.66
CA HIS A 102 -22.78 9.21 -20.86
C HIS A 102 -22.56 10.69 -20.54
N TYR A 103 -21.31 11.14 -20.63
CA TYR A 103 -20.99 12.55 -20.42
C TYR A 103 -21.05 13.31 -21.75
N TYR A 104 -21.92 14.32 -21.81
CA TYR A 104 -22.25 15.06 -23.05
C TYR A 104 -21.94 16.58 -22.98
N TYR A 105 -21.13 17.06 -22.03
CA TYR A 105 -21.09 18.49 -21.74
C TYR A 105 -20.37 19.31 -22.83
N TYR A 106 -21.15 20.04 -23.62
CA TYR A 106 -20.74 21.10 -24.54
C TYR A 106 -21.30 22.43 -24.00
N PRO A 107 -20.58 23.57 -24.03
CA PRO A 107 -19.31 23.83 -24.72
C PRO A 107 -18.05 23.53 -23.90
N TYR A 108 -18.19 23.04 -22.66
CA TYR A 108 -17.05 22.75 -21.80
C TYR A 108 -16.68 21.27 -21.90
N LEU A 109 -16.09 20.91 -23.04
CA LEU A 109 -15.35 19.64 -23.14
C LEU A 109 -14.28 19.62 -22.03
N LEU A 110 -14.07 18.45 -21.42
CA LEU A 110 -12.98 18.27 -20.45
C LEU A 110 -11.68 18.75 -21.10
N GLN A 111 -11.04 19.73 -20.46
CA GLN A 111 -9.78 20.27 -20.97
C GLN A 111 -8.69 19.21 -20.89
N PRO A 112 -7.61 19.30 -21.69
CA PRO A 112 -6.47 18.42 -21.49
C PRO A 112 -5.96 18.51 -20.05
N GLY A 113 -5.74 17.37 -19.42
CA GLY A 113 -5.39 17.29 -18.00
C GLY A 113 -5.98 16.06 -17.33
N ILE A 114 -5.68 15.92 -16.04
CA ILE A 114 -6.24 14.88 -15.19
C ILE A 114 -7.60 15.37 -14.67
N HIS A 115 -8.61 14.52 -14.75
CA HIS A 115 -9.94 14.76 -14.19
C HIS A 115 -10.37 13.61 -13.28
N GLU A 116 -11.17 13.90 -12.27
CA GLU A 116 -11.74 12.93 -11.34
C GLU A 116 -13.16 12.54 -11.75
N ILE A 117 -13.44 11.25 -11.91
CA ILE A 117 -14.81 10.72 -11.99
C ILE A 117 -15.15 10.09 -10.65
N VAL A 118 -16.30 10.45 -10.09
CA VAL A 118 -16.81 9.84 -8.87
C VAL A 118 -18.17 9.22 -9.12
N ALA A 119 -18.25 7.90 -8.96
CA ALA A 119 -19.50 7.15 -9.01
C ALA A 119 -19.99 6.87 -7.59
N ARG A 120 -21.31 6.93 -7.39
CA ARG A 120 -21.99 6.68 -6.11
C ARG A 120 -23.12 5.68 -6.29
N ALA A 121 -23.10 4.58 -5.54
CA ALA A 121 -24.24 3.66 -5.43
C ALA A 121 -25.07 4.00 -4.18
N THR A 122 -26.40 3.96 -4.29
CA THR A 122 -27.33 3.97 -3.17
C THR A 122 -28.18 2.69 -3.19
N ASP A 123 -28.26 1.97 -2.08
CA ASP A 123 -29.08 0.75 -1.98
C ASP A 123 -30.53 1.01 -1.55
N SER A 124 -31.34 -0.05 -1.51
CA SER A 124 -32.74 -0.05 -1.09
C SER A 124 -32.95 0.45 0.33
N ASP A 125 -31.92 0.33 1.17
CA ASP A 125 -31.95 0.73 2.58
C ASP A 125 -31.49 2.19 2.74
N GLY A 126 -30.91 2.79 1.71
CA GLY A 126 -30.43 4.17 1.69
C GLY A 126 -28.95 4.32 2.08
N SER A 127 -28.21 3.23 2.23
CA SER A 127 -26.76 3.25 2.39
C SER A 127 -26.08 3.66 1.09
N ARG A 128 -24.94 4.34 1.19
CA ARG A 128 -24.19 4.88 0.05
C ARG A 128 -22.73 4.43 0.07
N GLN A 129 -22.18 4.18 -1.12
CA GLN A 129 -20.74 4.00 -1.34
C GLN A 129 -20.28 4.73 -2.59
N TRP A 130 -18.98 5.04 -2.63
CA TRP A 130 -18.34 5.83 -3.67
C TRP A 130 -17.14 5.09 -4.26
N TYR A 131 -16.90 5.32 -5.55
CA TYR A 131 -15.68 4.92 -6.24
C TYR A 131 -15.13 6.12 -7.00
N VAL A 132 -13.82 6.35 -6.88
CA VAL A 132 -13.12 7.48 -7.50
C VAL A 132 -12.15 6.94 -8.54
N MET A 133 -12.22 7.46 -9.77
CA MET A 133 -11.32 7.10 -10.87
C MET A 133 -10.74 8.36 -11.52
N PRO A 134 -9.41 8.58 -11.48
CA PRO A 134 -8.79 9.62 -12.27
C PRO A 134 -8.76 9.20 -13.76
N ILE A 135 -9.03 10.15 -14.65
CA ILE A 135 -8.91 10.00 -16.10
C ILE A 135 -7.99 11.08 -16.66
N THR A 136 -7.23 10.76 -17.70
CA THR A 136 -6.40 11.75 -18.41
C THR A 136 -7.04 12.08 -19.75
N VAL A 137 -7.33 13.35 -19.98
CA VAL A 137 -7.81 13.87 -21.27
C VAL A 137 -6.65 14.55 -21.98
N SER A 138 -6.48 14.30 -23.28
CA SER A 138 -5.44 14.88 -24.12
C SER A 138 -6.03 15.68 -25.28
N GLN A 139 -5.31 16.68 -25.76
CA GLN A 139 -5.72 17.44 -26.95
C GLN A 139 -5.47 16.61 -28.23
N ALA A 140 -6.45 16.52 -29.12
CA ALA A 140 -6.22 15.97 -30.46
C ALA A 140 -5.43 16.96 -31.32
N GLN A 141 -4.42 16.48 -32.04
CA GLN A 141 -3.65 17.31 -32.97
C GLN A 141 -4.50 17.71 -34.20
N ASP A 142 -4.44 18.99 -34.58
CA ASP A 142 -5.05 19.53 -35.80
C ASP A 142 -4.25 19.06 -37.04
N PRO A 143 -4.89 18.38 -38.03
CA PRO A 143 -4.21 17.91 -39.23
C PRO A 143 -3.73 19.00 -40.20
N SER A 144 -4.05 20.28 -39.98
CA SER A 144 -3.89 21.34 -40.99
C SER A 144 -2.78 22.37 -40.76
N GLN A 145 -1.98 22.25 -39.70
CA GLN A 145 -0.87 23.18 -39.43
C GLN A 145 0.46 22.61 -39.96
N SER A 146 0.82 22.94 -41.21
CA SER A 146 2.17 22.74 -41.73
C SER A 146 3.11 23.78 -41.10
N VAL A 147 3.62 23.48 -39.90
CA VAL A 147 4.72 24.24 -39.30
C VAL A 147 6.00 23.48 -39.55
N GLN A 148 6.92 24.16 -40.22
CA GLN A 148 8.30 23.76 -40.48
C GLN A 148 8.91 23.06 -39.25
N ALA A 149 9.38 21.82 -39.44
CA ALA A 149 9.82 20.92 -38.39
C ALA A 149 10.78 21.61 -37.39
N ALA A 150 10.22 22.05 -36.26
CA ALA A 150 10.95 22.02 -35.01
C ALA A 150 10.94 20.54 -34.59
N SER A 151 12.13 20.01 -34.28
CA SER A 151 12.31 18.67 -33.74
C SER A 151 11.23 18.33 -32.71
N PRO A 152 10.70 17.10 -32.70
CA PRO A 152 9.68 16.71 -31.73
C PRO A 152 10.18 17.06 -30.32
N LEU A 153 9.39 17.84 -29.58
CA LEU A 153 9.61 17.95 -28.15
C LEU A 153 9.46 16.54 -27.60
N PRO A 154 10.47 16.02 -26.88
CA PRO A 154 10.46 14.65 -26.41
C PRO A 154 9.25 14.45 -25.50
N VAL A 155 8.42 13.45 -25.81
CA VAL A 155 7.59 12.77 -24.79
C VAL A 155 8.56 12.46 -23.64
N PRO A 156 8.31 12.91 -22.39
CA PRO A 156 9.20 12.56 -21.31
C PRO A 156 9.25 11.03 -21.25
N ALA A 157 10.42 10.46 -21.53
CA ALA A 157 10.66 9.08 -21.18
C ALA A 157 10.30 8.93 -19.71
N ALA A 158 9.59 7.84 -19.34
CA ALA A 158 9.37 7.53 -17.93
C ALA A 158 10.73 7.66 -17.23
N ALA A 159 10.80 8.56 -16.24
CA ALA A 159 12.07 8.93 -15.63
C ALA A 159 12.76 7.63 -15.17
N THR A 160 14.00 7.42 -15.61
CA THR A 160 14.76 6.22 -15.26
C THR A 160 15.32 6.27 -13.84
N THR A 161 15.15 7.41 -13.18
CA THR A 161 15.56 7.68 -11.81
C THR A 161 14.40 8.25 -10.99
N ASP A 162 14.45 8.09 -9.67
CA ASP A 162 13.57 8.80 -8.73
C ASP A 162 14.02 10.25 -8.52
N ARG A 163 13.32 10.97 -7.63
CA ARG A 163 13.61 12.38 -7.35
C ARG A 163 15.00 12.63 -6.74
N PHE A 164 15.60 11.60 -6.14
CA PHE A 164 16.94 11.65 -5.58
C PHE A 164 18.01 11.34 -6.64
N GLY A 165 17.60 11.06 -7.88
CA GLY A 165 18.48 10.66 -8.96
C GLY A 165 18.87 9.17 -8.90
N ILE A 166 18.19 8.35 -8.10
CA ILE A 166 18.48 6.92 -7.94
C ILE A 166 17.77 6.10 -9.01
N THR A 167 18.47 5.15 -9.64
CA THR A 167 17.90 4.30 -10.70
C THR A 167 16.70 3.51 -10.21
N LYS A 168 15.64 3.57 -11.01
CA LYS A 168 14.43 2.75 -10.88
C LYS A 168 14.70 1.39 -11.54
N LEU A 169 14.69 0.28 -10.78
CA LEU A 169 14.94 -1.04 -11.37
C LEU A 169 13.75 -1.49 -12.22
N TYR A 170 12.55 -1.17 -11.73
CA TYR A 170 11.30 -1.42 -12.42
C TYR A 170 10.53 -0.11 -12.66
N PRO A 171 9.79 0.00 -13.78
CA PRO A 171 8.96 1.15 -14.03
C PRO A 171 7.87 1.25 -12.97
N THR A 172 7.57 2.47 -12.53
CA THR A 172 6.39 2.74 -11.70
C THR A 172 5.15 2.30 -12.49
N ALA A 173 4.19 1.67 -11.81
CA ALA A 173 2.93 1.27 -12.41
C ALA A 173 2.16 2.49 -12.92
N ALA A 174 1.37 2.33 -13.98
CA ALA A 174 0.51 3.40 -14.46
C ALA A 174 -0.52 3.76 -13.36
N GLY A 175 -0.52 5.02 -12.91
CA GLY A 175 -1.35 5.47 -11.80
C GLY A 175 -0.89 5.00 -10.41
N GLY A 176 0.26 4.33 -10.31
CA GLY A 176 0.82 3.87 -9.04
C GLY A 176 1.35 5.03 -8.19
N LEU A 177 1.31 4.86 -6.87
CA LEU A 177 1.92 5.80 -5.92
C LEU A 177 3.44 5.83 -6.03
N GLU A 178 3.99 7.02 -5.86
CA GLU A 178 5.38 7.22 -5.53
C GLU A 178 5.42 8.14 -4.31
N TRP A 179 5.97 7.62 -3.20
CA TRP A 179 6.30 8.40 -2.01
C TRP A 179 7.82 8.49 -1.90
N SER A 180 8.29 9.60 -1.36
CA SER A 180 9.70 9.85 -1.10
C SER A 180 9.82 10.75 0.11
N SER A 181 10.75 10.44 1.02
CA SER A 181 10.94 11.22 2.24
C SER A 181 11.22 12.69 1.95
N SER A 182 10.77 13.59 2.81
CA SER A 182 10.97 15.05 2.65
C SER A 182 12.07 15.60 3.56
N TRP A 183 13.19 14.89 3.65
CA TRP A 183 14.29 15.22 4.58
C TRP A 183 15.28 16.26 4.06
N ASP A 184 15.23 16.56 2.76
CA ASP A 184 16.07 17.52 2.00
C ASP A 184 15.34 18.85 1.73
N ASN A 185 14.50 19.28 2.68
CA ASN A 185 13.61 20.43 2.53
C ASN A 185 14.14 21.73 3.17
N ASP A 186 15.45 21.81 3.43
CA ASP A 186 16.12 22.92 4.13
C ASP A 186 15.56 23.21 5.54
N ASN A 187 14.80 22.28 6.13
CA ASN A 187 14.20 22.42 7.46
C ASN A 187 14.70 21.33 8.42
N PRO A 188 15.79 21.59 9.17
CA PRO A 188 16.27 20.69 10.21
C PRO A 188 15.25 20.60 11.34
N ARG A 189 14.91 19.39 11.76
CA ARG A 189 13.89 19.14 12.78
C ARG A 189 14.19 17.87 13.57
N GLN A 190 13.64 17.81 14.77
CA GLN A 190 13.58 16.58 15.55
C GLN A 190 12.15 16.07 15.52
N ILE A 191 12.02 14.76 15.36
CA ILE A 191 10.74 14.05 15.42
C ILE A 191 10.84 13.14 16.64
N GLY A 192 9.85 13.25 17.54
CA GLY A 192 9.72 12.34 18.67
C GLY A 192 9.08 11.01 18.25
N ASN A 193 8.16 10.55 19.09
CA ASN A 193 7.19 9.52 18.74
C ASN A 193 5.92 10.23 18.24
N GLU A 194 5.95 10.70 17.00
CA GLU A 194 4.86 11.44 16.37
C GLU A 194 4.98 11.37 14.84
N ILE A 195 3.94 11.83 14.15
CA ILE A 195 3.98 12.04 12.70
C ILE A 195 4.92 13.20 12.37
N ASP A 196 5.72 13.06 11.31
CA ASP A 196 6.59 14.14 10.84
C ASP A 196 5.75 15.38 10.46
N PRO A 197 6.02 16.55 11.06
CA PRO A 197 5.27 17.77 10.77
C PRO A 197 5.37 18.22 9.30
N ASP A 198 6.40 17.79 8.58
CA ASP A 198 6.62 18.13 7.17
C ASP A 198 6.23 17.00 6.20
N ASP A 199 5.85 15.82 6.71
CA ASP A 199 5.45 14.66 5.90
C ASP A 199 4.42 13.83 6.65
N SER A 200 3.13 14.08 6.37
CA SER A 200 2.03 13.43 7.10
C SER A 200 1.96 11.91 6.91
N TRP A 201 2.65 11.37 5.90
CA TRP A 201 2.72 9.92 5.66
C TRP A 201 3.82 9.24 6.49
N PHE A 202 4.80 10.00 6.99
CA PHE A 202 5.93 9.47 7.75
C PHE A 202 5.65 9.53 9.24
N ASP A 203 5.47 8.36 9.86
CA ASP A 203 5.08 8.21 11.27
C ASP A 203 6.16 7.47 12.06
N THR A 204 6.55 8.03 13.21
CA THR A 204 7.52 7.43 14.12
C THR A 204 6.94 7.08 15.51
N ASP A 205 5.63 7.20 15.72
CA ASP A 205 4.93 6.94 16.99
C ASP A 205 4.72 5.44 17.31
N HIS A 206 5.77 4.63 17.19
CA HIS A 206 5.66 3.17 17.26
C HIS A 206 6.77 2.49 18.08
N GLY A 207 7.63 3.26 18.75
CA GLY A 207 8.78 2.71 19.45
C GLY A 207 9.40 3.63 20.50
N GLU A 208 10.70 3.45 20.73
CA GLU A 208 11.50 4.23 21.70
C GLU A 208 12.64 4.96 20.98
N GLY A 209 12.37 5.41 19.75
CA GLY A 209 13.34 6.08 18.89
C GLY A 209 13.37 7.59 19.10
N THR A 210 14.48 8.18 18.71
CA THR A 210 14.62 9.63 18.49
C THR A 210 15.11 9.86 17.07
N TYR A 211 14.52 10.82 16.38
CA TYR A 211 14.78 11.05 14.96
C TYR A 211 15.18 12.49 14.74
N THR A 212 16.27 12.73 14.03
CA THR A 212 16.74 14.07 13.68
C THR A 212 16.95 14.15 12.19
N VAL A 213 16.20 15.04 11.55
CA VAL A 213 16.34 15.39 10.13
C VAL A 213 17.23 16.62 10.03
N ASP A 214 18.24 16.57 9.17
CA ASP A 214 19.21 17.66 9.01
C ASP A 214 18.77 18.75 8.02
N GLY A 215 17.66 18.56 7.31
CA GLY A 215 17.16 19.44 6.25
C GLY A 215 17.91 19.29 4.92
N ASN A 216 18.97 18.48 4.87
CA ASN A 216 19.82 18.24 3.70
C ASN A 216 19.67 16.81 3.14
N GLY A 217 18.65 16.07 3.58
CA GLY A 217 18.31 14.75 3.05
C GLY A 217 18.68 13.58 3.95
N THR A 218 19.19 13.82 5.16
CA THR A 218 19.53 12.76 6.11
C THR A 218 18.60 12.81 7.32
N LEU A 219 17.98 11.67 7.61
CA LEU A 219 17.40 11.38 8.92
C LEU A 219 18.39 10.53 9.72
N THR A 220 18.68 10.89 10.96
CA THR A 220 19.39 10.05 11.91
C THR A 220 18.41 9.52 12.94
N ALA A 221 18.25 8.20 13.03
CA ALA A 221 17.44 7.55 14.06
C ALA A 221 18.35 6.94 15.13
N ALA A 222 18.01 7.10 16.40
CA ALA A 222 18.72 6.51 17.53
C ALA A 222 17.76 6.00 18.59
N GLY A 223 17.99 4.79 19.10
CA GLY A 223 17.18 4.24 20.19
C GLY A 223 17.32 2.72 20.31
N ASN A 224 16.61 2.16 21.29
CA ASN A 224 16.52 0.70 21.43
C ASN A 224 15.60 0.09 20.39
N PHE A 225 14.50 0.79 20.07
CA PHE A 225 13.48 0.35 19.13
C PHE A 225 13.08 1.49 18.21
N THR A 226 13.84 1.69 17.12
CA THR A 226 13.49 2.70 16.11
C THR A 226 12.48 2.11 15.13
N ARG A 227 11.49 2.91 14.74
CA ARG A 227 10.34 2.52 13.94
C ARG A 227 9.92 3.70 13.06
N MET A 228 10.01 3.52 11.76
CA MET A 228 9.71 4.54 10.76
C MET A 228 8.70 3.98 9.78
N TYR A 229 7.44 4.36 9.93
CA TYR A 229 6.33 3.89 9.14
C TYR A 229 6.01 4.90 8.02
N VAL A 230 5.58 4.36 6.88
CA VAL A 230 5.02 5.12 5.78
C VAL A 230 3.65 4.55 5.42
N HIS A 231 2.60 5.32 5.70
CA HIS A 231 1.23 4.92 5.44
C HIS A 231 0.34 6.13 5.16
N ASP A 232 -0.84 5.86 4.63
CA ASP A 232 -1.88 6.87 4.47
C ASP A 232 -2.28 7.44 5.85
N PRO A 233 -2.25 8.77 6.06
CA PRO A 233 -2.57 9.38 7.36
C PRO A 233 -3.99 9.07 7.86
N ALA A 234 -4.91 8.76 6.93
CA ALA A 234 -6.28 8.39 7.26
C ALA A 234 -6.47 6.87 7.48
N ASN A 235 -5.42 6.07 7.29
CA ASN A 235 -5.45 4.60 7.33
C ASN A 235 -6.55 4.01 6.44
N VAL A 236 -6.87 4.68 5.32
CA VAL A 236 -7.88 4.22 4.38
C VAL A 236 -7.28 3.52 3.18
N ARG A 237 -6.15 4.03 2.69
CA ARG A 237 -5.49 3.55 1.48
C ARG A 237 -4.36 2.59 1.83
N GLU A 238 -4.43 1.39 1.24
CA GLU A 238 -3.33 0.44 1.23
C GLU A 238 -2.29 0.80 0.16
N TRP A 239 -1.07 0.36 0.41
CA TRP A 239 -0.06 0.22 -0.63
C TRP A 239 -0.49 -0.87 -1.61
N SER A 240 -0.12 -0.72 -2.88
CA SER A 240 -0.15 -1.83 -3.83
C SER A 240 0.62 -3.03 -3.29
N GLU A 241 0.20 -4.24 -3.68
CA GLU A 241 0.93 -5.46 -3.39
C GLU A 241 2.33 -5.45 -4.01
N ASN A 242 2.57 -4.64 -5.05
CA ASN A 242 3.79 -4.66 -5.85
C ASN A 242 4.62 -3.41 -5.59
N LEU A 243 5.75 -3.55 -4.89
CA LEU A 243 6.55 -2.41 -4.44
C LEU A 243 8.03 -2.54 -4.84
N GLU A 244 8.64 -1.40 -5.22
CA GLU A 244 10.08 -1.17 -5.11
C GLU A 244 10.32 -0.15 -4.00
N ILE A 245 10.95 -0.61 -2.92
CA ILE A 245 11.32 0.21 -1.77
C ILE A 245 12.82 0.46 -1.84
N THR A 246 13.24 1.72 -1.79
CA THR A 246 14.65 2.15 -1.88
C THR A 246 15.02 2.94 -0.65
N VAL A 247 16.14 2.62 0.00
CA VAL A 247 16.67 3.42 1.11
C VAL A 247 18.19 3.31 1.15
N TYR A 248 18.87 4.40 1.48
CA TYR A 248 20.28 4.36 1.83
C TYR A 248 20.41 4.35 3.34
N VAL A 249 21.23 3.43 3.85
CA VAL A 249 21.47 3.27 5.29
C VAL A 249 22.94 3.50 5.60
N ASN A 250 23.21 4.10 6.75
CA ASN A 250 24.54 4.29 7.27
C ASN A 250 24.57 3.83 8.73
N ARG A 251 25.24 2.72 8.99
CA ARG A 251 25.48 2.20 10.34
C ARG A 251 26.46 3.13 11.06
N ILE A 252 26.00 3.90 12.05
CA ILE A 252 26.81 4.92 12.74
C ILE A 252 27.36 4.37 14.06
N ASN A 253 26.48 3.86 14.92
CA ASN A 253 26.86 3.33 16.23
C ASN A 253 25.82 2.35 16.78
N GLU A 254 26.21 1.53 17.74
CA GLU A 254 25.35 0.57 18.42
C GLU A 254 25.43 0.81 19.93
N THR A 255 24.29 0.72 20.61
CA THR A 255 24.23 0.69 22.08
C THR A 255 24.35 -0.74 22.61
N GLN A 256 23.96 -1.72 21.79
CA GLN A 256 24.09 -3.15 22.05
C GLN A 256 24.25 -3.90 20.73
N LEU A 257 25.08 -4.95 20.72
CA LEU A 257 25.18 -5.87 19.59
C LEU A 257 24.30 -7.09 19.87
N VAL A 258 23.21 -7.22 19.12
CA VAL A 258 22.37 -8.43 19.10
C VAL A 258 22.25 -8.95 17.67
N ASP A 259 22.00 -10.25 17.53
CA ASP A 259 22.04 -10.94 16.22
C ASP A 259 20.94 -10.49 15.24
N TYR A 260 19.99 -9.68 15.72
CA TYR A 260 18.90 -9.07 14.94
C TYR A 260 19.03 -7.54 14.83
N SER A 261 20.15 -6.94 15.24
CA SER A 261 20.40 -5.50 15.02
C SER A 261 20.73 -5.20 13.55
N GLY A 262 20.28 -4.04 13.09
CA GLY A 262 20.46 -3.52 11.74
C GLY A 262 19.12 -3.15 11.09
N PRO A 263 19.13 -2.48 9.93
CA PRO A 263 17.92 -2.10 9.22
C PRO A 263 17.09 -3.31 8.74
N GLU A 264 15.82 -3.32 9.07
CA GLU A 264 14.83 -4.27 8.57
C GLU A 264 13.68 -3.52 7.90
N ILE A 265 13.40 -3.81 6.63
CA ILE A 265 12.38 -3.14 5.81
C ILE A 265 11.20 -4.08 5.64
N PHE A 266 10.02 -3.72 6.13
CA PHE A 266 8.81 -4.52 6.03
C PHE A 266 7.75 -3.87 5.15
N ALA A 267 6.96 -4.70 4.47
CA ALA A 267 5.84 -4.30 3.64
C ALA A 267 4.74 -5.38 3.63
N ARG A 268 3.56 -5.01 3.09
CA ARG A 268 2.33 -5.81 3.11
C ARG A 268 1.91 -6.21 4.52
N THR A 269 1.93 -5.22 5.42
CA THR A 269 1.66 -5.36 6.84
C THR A 269 0.89 -4.15 7.33
N ASN A 270 0.24 -4.31 8.48
CA ASN A 270 -0.36 -3.24 9.26
C ASN A 270 0.27 -3.07 10.63
N HIS A 271 1.43 -3.68 10.88
CA HIS A 271 2.13 -3.61 12.15
C HIS A 271 2.05 -2.18 12.72
N GLY A 272 1.44 -2.04 13.90
CA GLY A 272 1.28 -0.76 14.62
C GLY A 272 0.34 0.26 13.98
N THR A 273 -0.13 0.04 12.76
CA THR A 273 -0.79 1.06 11.93
C THR A 273 -2.29 1.18 12.20
N ASN A 274 -3.00 0.05 12.38
CA ASN A 274 -4.47 0.03 12.36
C ASN A 274 -5.14 -0.40 13.67
N ALA A 275 -4.41 -1.05 14.58
CA ALA A 275 -4.90 -1.55 15.86
C ALA A 275 -3.75 -2.02 16.77
N ASP A 276 -4.11 -2.53 17.95
CA ASP A 276 -3.19 -3.19 18.88
C ASP A 276 -2.59 -4.46 18.26
N GLU A 277 -1.27 -4.48 18.15
CA GLU A 277 -0.43 -5.56 17.59
C GLU A 277 -0.55 -6.87 18.39
N ASN A 278 -1.03 -6.83 19.63
CA ASN A 278 -1.28 -8.03 20.43
C ASN A 278 -2.65 -8.67 20.15
N VAL A 279 -3.50 -8.00 19.36
CA VAL A 279 -4.86 -8.42 19.06
C VAL A 279 -5.04 -8.75 17.59
N ASN A 280 -4.53 -7.91 16.69
CA ASN A 280 -4.72 -8.04 15.24
C ASN A 280 -3.57 -8.77 14.55
N LEU A 281 -3.21 -9.94 15.09
CA LEU A 281 -2.06 -10.72 14.65
C LEU A 281 -2.07 -11.05 13.14
N CYS A 282 -3.24 -11.18 12.51
CA CYS A 282 -3.32 -11.51 11.09
C CYS A 282 -3.17 -10.28 10.17
N ASP A 283 -3.34 -9.07 10.69
CA ASP A 283 -3.07 -7.81 9.98
C ASP A 283 -1.57 -7.45 10.04
N ASP A 284 -0.87 -7.89 11.09
CA ASP A 284 0.56 -7.61 11.27
C ASP A 284 1.48 -8.50 10.43
N ARG A 285 0.94 -9.52 9.76
CA ARG A 285 1.71 -10.35 8.82
C ARG A 285 2.39 -9.46 7.79
N GLY A 286 3.59 -9.84 7.37
CA GLY A 286 4.36 -9.03 6.43
C GLY A 286 5.56 -9.75 5.83
N TYR A 287 6.11 -9.17 4.77
CA TYR A 287 7.42 -9.56 4.26
C TYR A 287 8.46 -8.53 4.68
N GLY A 288 9.57 -9.02 5.21
CA GLY A 288 10.74 -8.25 5.58
C GLY A 288 11.91 -8.52 4.64
N GLY A 289 12.63 -7.47 4.25
CA GLY A 289 13.99 -7.54 3.76
C GLY A 289 14.94 -7.07 4.86
N VAL A 290 15.71 -7.99 5.44
CA VAL A 290 16.58 -7.67 6.58
C VAL A 290 18.02 -7.50 6.13
N VAL A 291 18.70 -6.49 6.65
CA VAL A 291 20.11 -6.17 6.41
C VAL A 291 20.77 -5.91 7.76
N LEU A 292 21.29 -6.96 8.36
CA LEU A 292 21.73 -6.93 9.75
C LEU A 292 23.20 -6.51 9.88
N ASP A 293 23.54 -6.00 11.07
CA ASP A 293 24.88 -5.55 11.42
C ASP A 293 25.94 -6.66 11.31
N SER A 294 25.53 -7.92 11.46
CA SER A 294 26.37 -9.11 11.23
C SER A 294 26.75 -9.32 9.76
N GLY A 295 26.22 -8.50 8.84
CA GLY A 295 26.36 -8.68 7.40
C GLY A 295 25.34 -9.66 6.81
N LYS A 296 24.40 -10.19 7.62
CA LYS A 296 23.33 -11.08 7.15
C LYS A 296 22.27 -10.32 6.38
N TRP A 297 21.97 -10.82 5.19
CA TRP A 297 20.84 -10.38 4.38
C TRP A 297 19.88 -11.56 4.21
N ALA A 298 18.60 -11.37 4.45
CA ALA A 298 17.60 -12.41 4.30
C ALA A 298 16.21 -11.83 4.00
N PHE A 299 15.29 -12.70 3.62
CA PHE A 299 13.87 -12.40 3.65
C PHE A 299 13.28 -12.95 4.95
N VAL A 300 12.49 -12.13 5.63
CA VAL A 300 11.67 -12.52 6.77
C VAL A 300 10.22 -12.57 6.33
N LYS A 301 9.46 -13.52 6.87
CA LYS A 301 8.00 -13.47 6.86
C LYS A 301 7.52 -13.42 8.30
N GLU A 302 6.81 -12.35 8.60
CA GLU A 302 6.05 -12.20 9.84
C GLU A 302 4.69 -12.86 9.63
N ILE A 303 4.38 -13.80 10.51
CA ILE A 303 3.22 -14.69 10.45
C ILE A 303 2.24 -14.36 11.56
N ALA A 304 2.77 -14.02 12.73
CA ALA A 304 2.01 -13.62 13.91
C ALA A 304 2.94 -12.87 14.86
N HIS A 305 2.77 -11.55 14.95
CA HIS A 305 3.57 -10.71 15.82
C HIS A 305 3.55 -11.23 17.27
N HIS A 306 4.67 -11.10 18.01
CA HIS A 306 4.84 -11.56 19.39
C HIS A 306 4.63 -13.07 19.71
N LEU A 307 4.31 -13.93 18.74
CA LEU A 307 4.26 -15.38 19.00
C LEU A 307 5.68 -15.99 18.99
N PRO A 308 5.97 -16.99 19.86
CA PRO A 308 7.30 -17.61 19.97
C PRO A 308 7.88 -18.16 18.66
N ASN A 309 7.02 -18.44 17.68
CA ASN A 309 7.35 -18.91 16.33
C ASN A 309 6.62 -18.06 15.26
N GLY A 310 6.54 -16.75 15.48
CA GLY A 310 5.87 -15.79 14.62
C GLY A 310 6.65 -15.34 13.38
N TYR A 311 7.93 -15.71 13.27
CA TYR A 311 8.82 -15.28 12.19
C TYR A 311 9.59 -16.44 11.59
N THR A 312 9.87 -16.34 10.30
CA THR A 312 10.71 -17.30 9.58
C THR A 312 11.59 -16.57 8.58
N GLU A 313 12.76 -17.15 8.28
CA GLU A 313 13.77 -16.57 7.39
C GLU A 313 14.08 -17.50 6.21
N VAL A 314 14.28 -16.92 5.03
CA VAL A 314 14.73 -17.62 3.81
C VAL A 314 15.67 -16.76 2.97
N GLY A 315 16.32 -17.36 1.98
CA GLY A 315 17.15 -16.62 1.02
C GLY A 315 18.39 -15.98 1.62
N THR A 316 18.88 -16.49 2.75
CA THR A 316 19.99 -15.91 3.52
C THR A 316 21.28 -15.88 2.71
N VAL A 317 21.92 -14.71 2.67
CA VAL A 317 23.28 -14.49 2.17
C VAL A 317 24.07 -13.63 3.15
N ASN A 318 25.40 -13.72 3.11
CA ASN A 318 26.30 -12.88 3.91
C ASN A 318 27.28 -12.17 2.97
N PRO A 319 26.92 -11.00 2.42
CA PRO A 319 27.81 -10.25 1.52
C PRO A 319 29.06 -9.74 2.23
N TRP A 320 29.01 -9.62 3.56
CA TRP A 320 30.09 -9.18 4.41
C TRP A 320 30.15 -9.99 5.71
N SER A 321 31.25 -9.85 6.42
CA SER A 321 31.38 -10.29 7.82
C SER A 321 30.69 -9.36 8.81
N GLU A 322 30.41 -8.12 8.40
CA GLU A 322 29.60 -7.14 9.12
C GLU A 322 29.07 -6.08 8.14
N LEU A 323 27.94 -5.44 8.44
CA LEU A 323 27.48 -4.28 7.68
C LEU A 323 28.52 -3.15 7.82
N PRO A 324 29.01 -2.56 6.70
CA PRO A 324 30.04 -1.52 6.78
C PRO A 324 29.61 -0.32 7.62
N LYS A 325 30.44 0.03 8.61
CA LYS A 325 30.22 1.18 9.49
C LYS A 325 30.63 2.48 8.79
N ASN A 326 29.92 3.59 9.06
CA ASN A 326 30.16 4.92 8.51
C ASN A 326 30.23 4.96 6.97
N THR A 327 29.46 4.08 6.33
CA THR A 327 29.43 3.92 4.87
C THR A 327 27.97 3.86 4.44
N TRP A 328 27.60 4.67 3.46
CA TRP A 328 26.27 4.61 2.86
C TRP A 328 26.14 3.34 2.01
N VAL A 329 25.16 2.52 2.36
CA VAL A 329 24.76 1.31 1.62
C VAL A 329 23.36 1.53 1.09
N GLY A 330 23.19 1.51 -0.22
CA GLY A 330 21.88 1.51 -0.85
C GLY A 330 21.25 0.14 -0.76
N ILE A 331 19.99 0.08 -0.34
CA ILE A 331 19.18 -1.14 -0.27
C ILE A 331 17.95 -0.92 -1.14
N LYS A 332 17.64 -1.90 -2.00
CA LYS A 332 16.29 -2.02 -2.56
C LYS A 332 15.66 -3.32 -2.13
N PHE A 333 14.45 -3.24 -1.61
CA PHE A 333 13.58 -4.38 -1.39
C PHE A 333 12.44 -4.33 -2.39
N VAL A 334 12.37 -5.37 -3.23
CA VAL A 334 11.33 -5.49 -4.26
C VAL A 334 10.47 -6.70 -3.95
N LEU A 335 9.16 -6.49 -3.95
CA LEU A 335 8.15 -7.53 -3.77
C LEU A 335 7.09 -7.39 -4.85
N ARG A 336 6.81 -8.48 -5.57
CA ARG A 336 5.81 -8.49 -6.65
C ARG A 336 5.02 -9.79 -6.66
N ASN A 337 3.71 -9.68 -6.87
CA ASN A 337 2.89 -10.81 -7.26
C ASN A 337 3.36 -11.38 -8.60
N MET A 338 3.15 -12.67 -8.78
CA MET A 338 3.42 -13.39 -10.02
C MET A 338 2.45 -14.57 -10.17
N ASP A 339 2.43 -15.17 -11.36
CA ASP A 339 1.58 -16.33 -11.67
C ASP A 339 0.10 -16.06 -11.33
N ASN A 340 -0.45 -14.95 -11.85
CA ASN A 340 -1.82 -14.47 -11.58
C ASN A 340 -2.16 -14.36 -10.09
N ASP A 341 -1.33 -13.64 -9.33
CA ASP A 341 -1.55 -13.38 -7.90
C ASP A 341 -1.63 -14.66 -7.05
N THR A 342 -0.85 -15.68 -7.40
CA THR A 342 -0.77 -16.92 -6.60
C THR A 342 0.55 -17.10 -5.87
N LYS A 343 1.55 -16.28 -6.19
CA LYS A 343 2.89 -16.32 -5.61
C LYS A 343 3.47 -14.92 -5.48
N VAL A 344 4.51 -14.80 -4.66
CA VAL A 344 5.22 -13.53 -4.45
C VAL A 344 6.71 -13.70 -4.71
N LYS A 345 7.27 -12.90 -5.62
CA LYS A 345 8.71 -12.77 -5.85
C LYS A 345 9.26 -11.69 -4.91
N LEU A 346 10.30 -12.04 -4.16
CA LEU A 346 11.06 -11.15 -3.29
C LEU A 346 12.49 -11.01 -3.83
N GLU A 347 13.04 -9.80 -3.82
CA GLU A 347 14.39 -9.49 -4.28
C GLU A 347 15.04 -8.44 -3.39
N LEU A 348 16.32 -8.64 -3.05
CA LEU A 348 17.15 -7.64 -2.37
C LEU A 348 18.30 -7.22 -3.26
N TYR A 349 18.52 -5.91 -3.36
CA TYR A 349 19.62 -5.32 -4.10
C TYR A 349 20.46 -4.41 -3.22
N ARG A 350 21.73 -4.29 -3.58
CA ARG A 350 22.71 -3.45 -2.92
C ARG A 350 23.29 -2.43 -3.89
N ASP A 351 23.48 -1.20 -3.43
CA ASP A 351 24.41 -0.23 -4.02
C ASP A 351 25.51 0.15 -3.00
N MET A 352 26.74 0.29 -3.48
CA MET A 352 27.90 0.72 -2.67
C MET A 352 28.51 2.04 -3.17
N THR A 353 27.85 2.71 -4.11
CA THR A 353 28.35 3.95 -4.71
C THR A 353 27.79 5.20 -4.04
N GLY A 354 26.87 5.03 -3.07
CA GLY A 354 26.16 6.15 -2.44
C GLY A 354 25.19 6.82 -3.40
N GLY A 355 24.64 6.08 -4.37
CA GLY A 355 23.69 6.61 -5.36
C GLY A 355 24.32 7.40 -6.52
N LEU A 356 25.65 7.45 -6.61
CA LEU A 356 26.34 8.14 -7.70
C LEU A 356 25.88 7.60 -9.07
N ASN A 357 25.43 8.51 -9.94
CA ASN A 357 24.89 8.18 -11.27
C ASN A 357 23.71 7.19 -11.24
N GLY A 358 22.88 7.22 -10.20
CA GLY A 358 21.75 6.32 -10.05
C GLY A 358 22.02 5.07 -9.21
N GLY A 359 23.28 4.88 -8.81
CA GLY A 359 23.72 3.70 -8.08
C GLY A 359 24.10 2.55 -9.02
N ARG A 360 24.96 1.66 -8.52
CA ARG A 360 25.31 0.40 -9.15
C ARG A 360 24.64 -0.74 -8.39
N TRP A 361 23.42 -1.04 -8.80
CA TRP A 361 22.58 -2.05 -8.14
C TRP A 361 23.00 -3.48 -8.47
N GLU A 362 23.37 -4.23 -7.44
CA GLU A 362 23.70 -5.64 -7.51
C GLU A 362 22.62 -6.44 -6.78
N LYS A 363 22.02 -7.44 -7.45
CA LYS A 363 21.07 -8.35 -6.80
C LYS A 363 21.82 -9.26 -5.83
N MET A 364 21.46 -9.19 -4.56
CA MET A 364 22.11 -9.97 -3.49
C MET A 364 21.45 -11.32 -3.30
N THR A 365 20.12 -11.35 -3.28
CA THR A 365 19.33 -12.57 -3.12
C THR A 365 17.93 -12.40 -3.72
N GLU A 366 17.28 -13.51 -4.00
CA GLU A 366 15.88 -13.55 -4.42
C GLU A 366 15.20 -14.82 -3.93
N PHE A 367 13.88 -14.75 -3.74
CA PHE A 367 13.07 -15.87 -3.29
C PHE A 367 11.66 -15.81 -3.90
N ILE A 368 11.01 -16.95 -4.08
CA ILE A 368 9.61 -17.03 -4.50
C ILE A 368 8.83 -17.73 -3.40
N ASP A 369 7.92 -17.00 -2.74
CA ASP A 369 6.93 -17.61 -1.87
C ASP A 369 5.83 -18.23 -2.73
N ASN A 370 5.70 -19.56 -2.66
CA ASN A 370 4.75 -20.33 -3.45
C ASN A 370 3.62 -20.95 -2.61
N GLY A 371 3.51 -20.57 -1.33
CA GLY A 371 2.47 -21.09 -0.44
C GLY A 371 2.83 -22.41 0.25
N THR A 372 3.99 -22.99 -0.06
CA THR A 372 4.43 -24.30 0.44
C THR A 372 5.87 -24.31 0.95
N ASN A 373 6.56 -23.17 0.92
CA ASN A 373 8.00 -23.09 1.19
C ASN A 373 8.40 -21.99 2.18
N PHE A 374 7.49 -21.11 2.59
CA PHE A 374 7.80 -20.00 3.49
C PHE A 374 6.72 -19.84 4.57
N GLY A 375 7.08 -20.14 5.82
CA GLY A 375 6.13 -20.17 6.95
C GLY A 375 5.53 -21.55 7.23
N VAL A 376 6.02 -22.61 6.59
CA VAL A 376 5.52 -23.98 6.81
C VAL A 376 5.79 -24.43 8.25
N GLY A 377 4.73 -24.88 8.94
CA GLY A 377 4.82 -25.42 10.30
C GLY A 377 4.94 -24.36 11.40
N MET A 378 4.84 -23.08 11.05
CA MET A 378 4.87 -21.98 12.01
C MET A 378 3.53 -21.84 12.74
N GLU A 379 3.51 -21.03 13.80
CA GLU A 379 2.30 -20.77 14.56
C GLU A 379 1.42 -19.76 13.81
N PRO A 380 0.14 -20.06 13.52
CA PRO A 380 -0.71 -19.13 12.79
C PRO A 380 -1.18 -17.98 13.67
N CYS A 381 -1.37 -16.80 13.07
CA CYS A 381 -1.99 -15.64 13.72
C CYS A 381 -3.39 -15.94 14.29
N LYS A 382 -4.09 -16.93 13.71
CA LYS A 382 -5.39 -17.40 14.16
C LYS A 382 -5.65 -18.83 13.72
N SER A 383 -6.52 -19.53 14.45
CA SER A 383 -7.01 -20.86 14.06
C SER A 383 -7.47 -20.89 12.59
N LEU A 384 -7.11 -21.97 11.88
CA LEU A 384 -7.41 -22.22 10.46
C LEU A 384 -6.71 -21.31 9.44
N VAL A 385 -5.94 -20.32 9.87
CA VAL A 385 -5.05 -19.59 8.96
C VAL A 385 -3.87 -20.49 8.63
N ASN A 386 -3.50 -20.57 7.35
CA ASN A 386 -2.30 -21.26 6.92
C ASN A 386 -1.12 -20.26 6.88
N PRO A 387 -0.13 -20.38 7.79
CA PRO A 387 1.06 -19.54 7.82
C PRO A 387 1.86 -19.50 6.52
N ALA A 388 1.78 -20.58 5.74
CA ALA A 388 2.54 -20.70 4.51
C ALA A 388 1.95 -19.87 3.36
N LEU A 389 0.68 -19.40 3.45
CA LEU A 389 0.02 -18.66 2.38
C LEU A 389 0.84 -17.45 1.94
N PRO A 390 1.06 -17.23 0.63
CA PRO A 390 1.67 -15.99 0.16
C PRO A 390 0.80 -14.82 0.59
N LEU A 391 1.42 -13.70 0.98
CA LEU A 391 0.70 -12.51 1.44
C LEU A 391 0.16 -11.71 0.25
N VAL A 392 -0.63 -12.37 -0.60
CA VAL A 392 -1.42 -11.76 -1.67
C VAL A 392 -2.75 -11.35 -1.07
N HIS A 393 -3.22 -10.13 -1.34
CA HIS A 393 -4.41 -9.55 -0.70
C HIS A 393 -5.61 -10.49 -0.81
N SER A 394 -5.91 -11.01 -2.01
CA SER A 394 -7.04 -11.94 -2.23
C SER A 394 -6.94 -13.25 -1.45
N LEU A 395 -5.73 -13.69 -1.09
CA LEU A 395 -5.50 -14.93 -0.32
C LEU A 395 -5.58 -14.70 1.19
N VAL A 396 -5.27 -13.49 1.66
CA VAL A 396 -5.19 -13.19 3.09
C VAL A 396 -6.34 -12.34 3.61
N ASP A 397 -7.12 -11.69 2.74
CA ASP A 397 -8.25 -10.82 3.11
C ASP A 397 -9.24 -11.50 4.05
N ALA A 398 -9.61 -12.75 3.77
CA ALA A 398 -10.55 -13.50 4.64
C ALA A 398 -10.06 -13.63 6.09
N SER A 399 -8.74 -13.72 6.28
CA SER A 399 -8.10 -13.82 7.60
C SER A 399 -7.75 -12.49 8.26
N SER A 400 -7.62 -11.41 7.48
CA SER A 400 -7.37 -10.05 7.98
C SER A 400 -8.52 -9.58 8.88
N GLU A 401 -8.20 -9.01 10.03
CA GLU A 401 -9.15 -8.41 10.96
C GLU A 401 -9.77 -7.14 10.37
N SER A 402 -8.95 -6.28 9.74
CA SER A 402 -9.40 -5.01 9.16
C SER A 402 -9.92 -5.08 7.73
N LYS A 403 -9.63 -6.17 7.00
CA LYS A 403 -9.83 -6.28 5.53
C LYS A 403 -8.98 -5.30 4.73
N LYS A 404 -7.82 -4.93 5.28
CA LYS A 404 -6.84 -4.04 4.69
C LYS A 404 -5.41 -4.41 5.10
N PRO A 405 -4.90 -5.61 4.81
CA PRO A 405 -3.66 -6.13 5.36
C PRO A 405 -2.36 -5.44 4.88
N MET A 406 -2.41 -4.37 4.09
CA MET A 406 -1.23 -3.76 3.46
C MET A 406 -1.17 -2.22 3.61
N LEU A 407 -1.49 -1.71 4.79
CA LEU A 407 -1.53 -0.26 5.03
C LEU A 407 -0.16 0.39 5.11
N SER A 408 0.87 -0.32 5.56
CA SER A 408 2.17 0.28 5.84
C SER A 408 3.36 -0.42 5.19
N VAL A 409 4.35 0.41 4.92
CA VAL A 409 5.75 0.02 4.73
C VAL A 409 6.49 0.62 5.90
N TYR A 410 7.35 -0.16 6.57
CA TYR A 410 8.11 0.38 7.68
C TYR A 410 9.55 -0.08 7.67
N ILE A 411 10.41 0.73 8.30
CA ILE A 411 11.80 0.37 8.58
C ILE A 411 11.98 0.38 10.08
N ARG A 412 12.61 -0.67 10.60
CA ARG A 412 13.02 -0.74 11.99
C ARG A 412 14.52 -1.00 12.12
N SER A 413 15.07 -0.63 13.27
CA SER A 413 16.41 -1.00 13.69
C SER A 413 16.49 -0.99 15.21
N GLU A 414 17.16 -2.01 15.76
CA GLU A 414 17.28 -2.21 17.20
C GLU A 414 18.66 -1.83 17.73
N PHE A 415 18.68 -1.19 18.90
CA PHE A 415 19.88 -0.86 19.68
C PHE A 415 20.97 -0.13 18.91
N ALA A 416 20.59 0.79 18.01
CA ALA A 416 21.53 1.44 17.12
C ALA A 416 21.20 2.91 16.86
N THR A 417 22.23 3.63 16.42
CA THR A 417 22.14 4.90 15.71
C THR A 417 22.44 4.62 14.24
N VAL A 418 21.47 4.95 13.38
CA VAL A 418 21.52 4.70 11.94
C VAL A 418 21.12 5.96 11.19
N GLY A 419 21.91 6.31 10.18
CA GLY A 419 21.55 7.34 9.21
C GLY A 419 20.75 6.74 8.07
N PHE A 420 19.71 7.45 7.64
CA PHE A 420 18.85 7.11 6.51
C PHE A 420 18.82 8.28 5.53
N SER A 421 18.85 7.97 4.23
CA SER A 421 18.68 8.97 3.17
C SER A 421 18.01 8.35 1.96
N ASN A 422 17.51 9.22 1.07
CA ASN A 422 16.93 8.84 -0.22
C ASN A 422 15.88 7.72 -0.11
N PHE A 423 15.01 7.80 0.91
CA PHE A 423 13.97 6.79 1.15
C PHE A 423 12.81 7.04 0.19
N SER A 424 12.53 6.07 -0.68
CA SER A 424 11.40 6.12 -1.62
C SER A 424 10.68 4.78 -1.71
N ILE A 425 9.37 4.85 -1.94
CA ILE A 425 8.49 3.69 -2.14
C ILE A 425 7.70 3.93 -3.41
N ARG A 426 7.72 2.95 -4.32
CA ARG A 426 7.01 3.02 -5.59
C ARG A 426 6.16 1.79 -5.80
N GLU A 427 4.93 2.01 -6.19
CA GLU A 427 4.05 0.97 -6.71
C GLU A 427 4.49 0.62 -8.13
N ILE A 428 4.77 -0.65 -8.37
CA ILE A 428 5.30 -1.18 -9.63
C ILE A 428 4.36 -2.24 -10.19
N ASN A 429 4.57 -2.63 -11.45
CA ASN A 429 3.74 -3.68 -12.05
C ASN A 429 4.06 -5.06 -11.43
N PRO A 430 3.05 -5.95 -11.33
CA PRO A 430 3.29 -7.36 -11.01
C PRO A 430 4.12 -8.03 -12.10
N LEU A 431 4.61 -9.22 -11.80
CA LEU A 431 5.17 -10.12 -12.80
C LEU A 431 4.03 -10.89 -13.52
N PRO A 432 4.28 -11.37 -14.75
CA PRO A 432 3.36 -12.24 -15.47
C PRO A 432 2.91 -13.49 -14.68
#